data_AF-A0A0G1VEW2-F1
#
_entry.id   AF-A0A0G1VEW2-F1
#
_cell.length_a   1.000
_cell.length_b   1.000
_cell.length_c   1.000
_cell.angle_alpha   90.00
_cell.angle_beta   90.00
_cell.angle_gamma   90.00
#
_symmetry.space_group_name_H-M   'P 1'
#
loop_
_entity.id
_entity.type
_entity.pdbx_description
1 polymer ?
#
loop_
_entity_poly.entity_id
_entity_poly.type
_entity_poly.pdbx_seq_one_letter_code
_entity_poly.pdbx_strand_id
1 'polypeptide(L)'
;MLTARQKQLNDFIRKVINKKGVAPSEREVARHFRISASTAHEHLETLREKGYVQKERGRARGLKVTEPNAEKLVLVPLLGRIAAGRPIEAIGDKKMIAVPQNRLPFPGGKCYALQVAGDSMIDADIKDNDTVLIKEQKTAENGETIVALLDNNEVTLKKFYKERGHIRLEPANKNYEPIIVRRGRDFEIQGVVIDTMRGEKEVVMQLQEHKKAETYKELPLDTIICGDAVRIMSKTPEDSVDLNHVYNENCLDTMAKMPDNFIDMTVTSPPYDDMRNYSGSTFCEFESIVKELYRVTKKGGVVVWVVGDQTIMGNETGTSFRHALYFKQVGFNLFDTMIYLKPPRGAVGNNNTYWQTFEYMFVFSKGKPKTINLIKDRENKDERKGDTGTKRMYDGTLLKLNRAGYSKYGRRTNVWKYLIGKGHSASDKIAYEHPAIFPEKLAQDHILSWSKNGDIVFDPFMGSGTTAKMAILNKRKYIGSELSREYC
;
A
#
# COMPACT_ATOMS: atom_id res chain seq x y z
N MET A 1 27.07 23.80 -3.21
CA MET A 1 28.14 22.77 -3.15
C MET A 1 29.36 23.31 -2.40
N LEU A 2 29.95 22.53 -1.48
CA LEU A 2 31.18 22.89 -0.76
C LEU A 2 32.42 22.44 -1.52
N THR A 3 33.49 23.25 -1.48
CA THR A 3 34.82 22.79 -1.93
C THR A 3 35.40 21.80 -0.92
N ALA A 4 36.41 21.01 -1.32
CA ALA A 4 37.06 20.03 -0.43
C ALA A 4 37.54 20.67 0.89
N ARG A 5 38.09 21.89 0.81
CA ARG A 5 38.59 22.65 1.97
C ARG A 5 37.46 23.21 2.84
N GLN A 6 36.35 23.61 2.24
CA GLN A 6 35.15 24.05 2.98
C GLN A 6 34.45 22.89 3.68
N LYS A 7 34.43 21.70 3.07
CA LYS A 7 33.93 20.47 3.70
C LYS A 7 34.77 20.10 4.92
N GLN A 8 36.09 20.08 4.79
CA GLN A 8 37.01 19.85 5.91
C GLN A 8 36.80 20.85 7.05
N LEU A 9 36.58 22.14 6.73
CA LEU A 9 36.27 23.17 7.71
C LEU A 9 34.94 22.91 8.43
N ASN A 10 33.88 22.58 7.69
CA ASN A 10 32.56 22.25 8.25
C ASN A 10 32.63 21.02 9.18
N ASP A 11 33.35 19.97 8.77
CA ASP A 11 33.53 18.75 9.55
C ASP A 11 34.33 19.01 10.83
N PHE A 12 35.35 19.87 10.76
CA PHE A 12 36.12 20.30 11.93
C PHE A 12 35.25 21.05 12.94
N ILE A 13 34.41 21.99 12.48
CA ILE A 13 33.49 22.74 13.35
C ILE A 13 32.52 21.78 14.05
N ARG A 14 31.92 20.83 13.31
CA ARG A 14 31.05 19.78 13.87
C ARG A 14 31.76 18.96 14.94
N LYS A 15 32.98 18.52 14.66
CA LYS A 15 33.79 17.72 15.60
C LYS A 15 34.12 18.48 16.89
N VAL A 16 34.42 19.77 16.80
CA VAL A 16 34.73 20.58 18.00
C VAL A 16 33.48 20.84 18.84
N ILE A 17 32.34 21.14 18.22
CA ILE A 17 31.07 21.33 18.93
C ILE A 17 30.67 20.04 19.66
N ASN A 18 30.73 18.88 18.99
CA ASN A 18 30.38 17.59 19.60
C ASN A 18 31.31 17.21 20.76
N LYS A 19 32.59 17.60 20.71
CA LYS A 19 33.56 17.25 21.75
C LYS A 19 33.58 18.23 22.93
N LYS A 20 33.40 19.53 22.69
CA LYS A 20 33.58 20.58 23.72
C LYS A 20 32.27 21.28 24.12
N GLY A 21 31.16 21.00 23.44
CA GLY A 21 29.88 21.68 23.65
C GLY A 21 29.85 23.15 23.22
N VAL A 22 30.96 23.69 22.69
CA VAL A 22 31.09 25.08 22.24
C VAL A 22 31.77 25.15 20.89
N ALA A 23 31.37 26.12 20.07
CA ALA A 23 31.95 26.34 18.76
C ALA A 23 33.42 26.80 18.85
N PRO A 24 34.27 26.41 17.88
CA PRO A 24 35.63 26.92 17.79
C PRO A 24 35.62 28.42 17.49
N SER A 25 36.54 29.15 18.09
CA SER A 25 36.82 30.55 17.73
C SER A 25 37.54 30.65 16.38
N GLU A 26 37.46 31.81 15.73
CA GLU A 26 38.18 32.09 14.48
C GLU A 26 39.69 31.82 14.59
N ARG A 27 40.28 32.13 15.75
CA ARG A 27 41.70 31.85 16.04
C ARG A 27 42.00 30.35 16.18
N GLU A 28 41.08 29.56 16.71
CA GLU A 28 41.22 28.09 16.78
C GLU A 28 41.12 27.45 15.40
N VAL A 29 40.20 27.94 14.56
CA VAL A 29 40.09 27.54 13.15
C VAL A 29 41.38 27.87 12.40
N ALA A 30 41.87 29.11 12.52
CA ALA A 30 43.10 29.56 11.89
C ALA A 30 44.31 28.69 12.28
N ARG A 31 44.44 28.36 13.57
CA ARG A 31 45.52 27.51 14.09
C ARG A 31 45.44 26.08 13.57
N HIS A 32 44.23 25.49 13.52
CA HIS A 32 44.05 24.10 13.08
C HIS A 32 44.40 23.91 11.61
N PHE A 33 43.94 24.83 10.76
CA PHE A 33 44.18 24.77 9.31
C PHE A 33 45.47 25.45 8.85
N ARG A 34 46.27 25.98 9.79
CA ARG A 34 47.51 26.75 9.54
C ARG A 34 47.29 27.86 8.50
N ILE A 35 46.22 28.63 8.70
CA ILE A 35 45.85 29.78 7.86
C ILE A 35 45.80 31.06 8.69
N SER A 36 45.76 32.22 8.03
CA SER A 36 45.59 33.51 8.71
C SER A 36 44.18 33.62 9.33
N ALA A 37 44.04 34.48 10.35
CA ALA A 37 42.73 34.76 10.95
C ALA A 37 41.75 35.40 9.94
N SER A 38 42.26 36.21 9.02
CA SER A 38 41.46 36.81 7.94
C SER A 38 40.93 35.75 6.97
N THR A 39 41.77 34.80 6.56
CA THR A 39 41.36 33.67 5.70
C THR A 39 40.38 32.73 6.39
N ALA A 40 40.54 32.51 7.70
CA ALA A 40 39.58 31.73 8.49
C ALA A 40 38.21 32.43 8.57
N HIS A 41 38.20 33.75 8.75
CA HIS A 41 36.97 34.56 8.73
C HIS A 41 36.27 34.49 7.37
N GLU A 42 37.02 34.66 6.28
CA GLU A 42 36.49 34.55 4.91
C GLU A 42 35.84 33.19 4.63
N HIS A 43 36.50 32.09 5.03
CA HIS A 43 35.93 30.76 4.86
C HIS A 43 34.68 30.51 5.72
N LEU A 44 34.64 31.05 6.94
CA LEU A 44 33.46 30.96 7.81
C LEU A 44 32.28 31.77 7.26
N GLU A 45 32.54 32.97 6.73
CA GLU A 45 31.53 33.77 6.05
C GLU A 45 31.04 33.07 4.78
N THR A 46 31.93 32.45 4.01
CA THR A 46 31.52 31.66 2.83
C THR A 46 30.64 30.47 3.21
N LEU A 47 30.94 29.78 4.32
CA LEU A 47 30.08 28.70 4.83
C LEU A 47 28.72 29.24 5.32
N ARG A 48 28.69 30.45 5.87
CA ARG A 48 27.48 31.13 6.33
C ARG A 48 26.59 31.52 5.15
N GLU A 49 27.15 32.13 4.12
CA GLU A 49 26.46 32.47 2.88
C GLU A 49 25.90 31.23 2.18
N LYS A 50 26.63 30.12 2.25
CA LYS A 50 26.19 28.82 1.71
C LYS A 50 25.21 28.07 2.64
N GLY A 51 24.84 28.63 3.79
CA GLY A 51 23.84 28.06 4.70
C GLY A 51 24.31 26.85 5.52
N TYR A 52 25.61 26.59 5.60
CA TYR A 52 26.18 25.49 6.39
C TYR A 52 26.50 25.88 7.85
N VAL A 53 26.57 27.17 8.16
CA VAL A 53 26.75 27.67 9.53
C VAL A 53 25.93 28.93 9.78
N GLN A 54 25.45 29.12 11.00
CA GLN A 54 24.72 30.31 11.44
C GLN A 54 25.32 30.85 12.75
N LYS A 55 25.41 32.17 12.89
CA LYS A 55 25.94 32.82 14.10
C LYS A 55 24.79 33.44 14.91
N GLU A 56 24.62 33.01 16.15
CA GLU A 56 23.69 33.66 17.09
C GLU A 56 24.16 35.09 17.41
N ARG A 57 23.26 36.07 17.27
CA ARG A 57 23.55 37.47 17.61
C ARG A 57 23.81 37.59 19.12
N GLY A 58 24.86 38.32 19.50
CA GLY A 58 25.20 38.60 20.90
C GLY A 58 26.10 37.57 21.60
N ARG A 59 26.54 36.50 20.92
CA ARG A 59 27.47 35.50 21.49
C ARG A 59 28.76 35.38 20.69
N ALA A 60 29.91 35.62 21.32
CA ALA A 60 31.23 35.46 20.70
C ALA A 60 31.51 34.02 20.23
N ARG A 61 30.86 33.01 20.81
CA ARG A 61 30.95 31.59 20.42
C ARG A 61 29.59 30.98 20.03
N GLY A 62 28.76 31.73 19.30
CA GLY A 62 27.42 31.32 18.90
C GLY A 62 27.31 30.63 17.53
N LEU A 63 28.38 30.00 17.01
CA LEU A 63 28.33 29.35 15.70
C LEU A 63 27.59 28.00 15.81
N LYS A 64 26.46 27.87 15.13
CA LYS A 64 25.70 26.62 14.95
C LYS A 64 25.94 26.09 13.55
N VAL A 65 26.15 24.78 13.43
CA VAL A 65 26.26 24.13 12.13
C VAL A 65 24.84 23.78 11.65
N THR A 66 24.55 24.14 10.41
CA THR A 66 23.26 23.90 9.74
C THR A 66 23.47 22.99 8.54
N GLU A 67 22.41 22.29 8.13
CA GLU A 67 22.37 21.51 6.90
C GLU A 67 21.63 22.35 5.85
N PRO A 68 22.29 22.85 4.79
CA PRO A 68 21.59 23.55 3.74
C PRO A 68 20.92 22.52 2.84
N ASN A 69 19.72 22.12 3.23
CA ASN A 69 18.61 21.64 2.38
C ASN A 69 17.39 21.17 3.20
N ALA A 70 17.09 21.81 4.33
CA ALA A 70 15.71 21.80 4.81
C ALA A 70 14.95 22.87 4.02
N GLU A 71 14.59 22.59 2.77
CA GLU A 71 13.61 23.43 2.07
C GLU A 71 12.39 23.57 2.97
N LYS A 72 11.89 24.80 3.19
CA LYS A 72 10.69 24.99 4.00
C LYS A 72 9.52 24.38 3.23
N LEU A 73 9.14 23.16 3.62
CA LEU A 73 8.02 22.43 3.04
C LEU A 73 6.71 22.99 3.59
N VAL A 74 5.74 23.18 2.70
CA VAL A 74 4.37 23.57 2.99
C VAL A 74 3.47 22.42 2.60
N LEU A 75 2.56 22.04 3.48
CA LEU A 75 1.57 21.01 3.20
C LEU A 75 0.41 21.60 2.39
N VAL A 76 0.17 21.04 1.20
CA VAL A 76 -0.88 21.45 0.26
C VAL A 76 -1.88 20.29 0.10
N PRO A 77 -3.21 20.52 0.19
CA PRO A 77 -4.19 19.46 0.05
C PRO A 77 -4.24 18.92 -1.39
N LEU A 78 -4.12 17.61 -1.56
CA LEU A 78 -4.36 16.87 -2.79
C LEU A 78 -5.83 16.42 -2.82
N LEU A 79 -6.64 17.06 -3.66
CA LEU A 79 -8.10 16.95 -3.61
C LEU A 79 -8.68 15.84 -4.49
N GLY A 80 -7.87 15.19 -5.34
CA GLY A 80 -8.42 14.18 -6.25
C GLY A 80 -7.52 13.84 -7.43
N ARG A 81 -8.04 12.96 -8.29
CA ARG A 81 -7.54 12.77 -9.66
C ARG A 81 -8.44 13.52 -10.63
N ILE A 82 -7.84 14.18 -11.61
CA ILE A 82 -8.55 14.88 -12.68
C ILE A 82 -8.32 14.16 -13.99
N ALA A 83 -9.38 13.54 -14.51
CA ALA A 83 -9.33 12.86 -15.78
C ALA A 83 -9.39 13.86 -16.94
N ALA A 84 -8.69 13.53 -18.01
CA ALA A 84 -8.70 14.20 -19.31
C ALA A 84 -10.05 14.15 -20.06
N GLY A 85 -11.20 14.15 -19.36
CA GLY A 85 -12.55 14.07 -19.96
C GLY A 85 -13.59 13.24 -19.18
N ARG A 86 -13.44 13.06 -17.87
CA ARG A 86 -14.43 12.42 -16.96
C ARG A 86 -14.42 13.16 -15.61
N PRO A 87 -15.48 13.06 -14.79
CA PRO A 87 -15.59 13.73 -13.48
C PRO A 87 -14.36 13.58 -12.57
N ILE A 88 -14.17 14.53 -11.63
CA ILE A 88 -13.20 14.37 -10.52
C ILE A 88 -13.50 13.03 -9.83
N GLU A 89 -12.48 12.18 -9.74
CA GLU A 89 -12.47 11.11 -8.75
C GLU A 89 -11.98 11.74 -7.44
N ALA A 90 -12.91 11.97 -6.51
CA ALA A 90 -12.58 12.45 -5.18
C ALA A 90 -11.71 11.38 -4.50
N ILE A 91 -10.50 11.77 -4.10
CA ILE A 91 -9.73 10.96 -3.15
C ILE A 91 -10.45 11.12 -1.80
N GLY A 92 -10.91 10.01 -1.22
CA GLY A 92 -11.70 10.03 0.02
C GLY A 92 -11.01 10.70 1.21
N ASP A 93 -9.69 10.80 1.17
CA ASP A 93 -8.87 11.48 2.18
C ASP A 93 -8.43 12.88 1.76
N LYS A 94 -8.37 13.79 2.74
CA LYS A 94 -7.59 15.04 2.66
C LYS A 94 -6.09 14.70 2.68
N LYS A 95 -5.57 14.07 1.61
CA LYS A 95 -4.14 13.86 1.43
C LYS A 95 -3.46 15.22 1.37
N MET A 96 -2.33 15.38 2.04
CA MET A 96 -1.52 16.60 1.98
C MET A 96 -0.19 16.23 1.32
N ILE A 97 0.25 17.00 0.33
CA ILE A 97 1.56 16.84 -0.28
C ILE A 97 2.52 17.92 0.22
N ALA A 98 3.77 17.55 0.47
CA ALA A 98 4.81 18.48 0.87
C ALA A 98 5.36 19.20 -0.36
N VAL A 99 5.11 20.51 -0.44
CA VAL A 99 5.53 21.36 -1.55
C VAL A 99 6.58 22.34 -1.05
N PRO A 100 7.75 22.45 -1.71
CA PRO A 100 8.70 23.51 -1.43
C PRO A 100 8.03 24.91 -1.52
N GLN A 101 8.21 25.75 -0.49
CA GLN A 101 7.58 27.08 -0.42
C GLN A 101 7.87 27.97 -1.65
N ASN A 102 8.99 27.76 -2.34
CA ASN A 102 9.38 28.50 -3.55
C ASN A 102 8.55 28.16 -4.79
N ARG A 103 7.78 27.06 -4.78
CA ARG A 103 6.82 26.69 -5.84
C ARG A 103 5.43 27.26 -5.60
N LEU A 104 5.20 27.88 -4.45
CA LEU A 104 3.92 28.49 -4.09
C LEU A 104 4.01 30.01 -4.23
N PRO A 105 2.99 30.66 -4.82
CA PRO A 105 3.07 32.08 -5.14
C PRO A 105 3.18 32.97 -3.90
N PHE A 106 2.62 32.58 -2.73
CA PHE A 106 2.73 33.34 -1.47
C PHE A 106 2.51 32.47 -0.20
N PRO A 107 2.96 32.89 1.00
CA PRO A 107 2.73 32.20 2.28
C PRO A 107 1.28 32.20 2.83
N GLY A 108 0.25 32.32 1.98
CA GLY A 108 -1.15 32.42 2.44
C GLY A 108 -2.24 32.31 1.37
N GLY A 109 -1.91 31.96 0.12
CA GLY A 109 -2.92 31.68 -0.91
C GLY A 109 -3.51 30.28 -0.75
N LYS A 110 -4.83 30.12 -0.90
CA LYS A 110 -5.46 28.80 -0.97
C LYS A 110 -5.00 28.09 -2.23
N CYS A 111 -4.07 27.15 -2.06
CA CYS A 111 -3.60 26.28 -3.13
C CYS A 111 -4.03 24.84 -2.81
N TYR A 112 -4.25 24.07 -3.85
CA TYR A 112 -4.50 22.64 -3.76
C TYR A 112 -3.80 21.93 -4.90
N ALA A 113 -3.70 20.61 -4.82
CA ALA A 113 -3.12 19.77 -5.84
C ALA A 113 -4.16 18.82 -6.41
N LEU A 114 -3.97 18.42 -7.66
CA LEU A 114 -4.70 17.33 -8.30
C LEU A 114 -3.71 16.44 -9.05
N GLN A 115 -3.93 15.13 -9.03
CA GLN A 115 -3.17 14.20 -9.85
C GLN A 115 -3.84 14.07 -11.23
N VAL A 116 -3.06 14.20 -12.29
CA VAL A 116 -3.53 14.14 -13.67
C VAL A 116 -3.76 12.68 -14.08
N ALA A 117 -4.88 12.42 -14.74
CA ALA A 117 -5.18 11.14 -15.37
C ALA A 117 -5.46 11.34 -16.87
N GLY A 118 -4.64 10.73 -17.73
CA GLY A 118 -4.68 10.85 -19.19
C GLY A 118 -3.67 11.86 -19.76
N ASP A 119 -3.74 12.08 -21.07
CA ASP A 119 -2.73 12.78 -21.86
C ASP A 119 -3.25 14.02 -22.60
N SER A 120 -4.48 14.50 -22.32
CA SER A 120 -5.06 15.66 -23.03
C SER A 120 -4.29 16.97 -22.90
N MET A 121 -3.29 17.03 -22.00
CA MET A 121 -2.46 18.20 -21.75
C MET A 121 -0.97 17.96 -22.02
N ILE A 122 -0.63 16.90 -22.78
CA ILE A 122 0.76 16.47 -23.03
C ILE A 122 1.61 17.55 -23.74
N ASP A 123 1.04 18.32 -24.66
CA ASP A 123 1.71 19.42 -25.36
C ASP A 123 1.91 20.66 -24.46
N ALA A 124 1.27 20.69 -23.28
CA ALA A 124 1.55 21.65 -22.21
C ALA A 124 2.55 21.10 -21.18
N ASP A 125 3.24 20.01 -21.52
CA ASP A 125 4.19 19.27 -20.68
C ASP A 125 3.59 18.65 -19.40
N ILE A 126 2.26 18.50 -19.37
CA ILE A 126 1.51 17.86 -18.29
C ILE A 126 1.17 16.43 -18.71
N LYS A 127 1.77 15.44 -18.04
CA LYS A 127 1.65 14.02 -18.40
C LYS A 127 0.73 13.28 -17.44
N ASP A 128 0.32 12.08 -17.87
CA ASP A 128 -0.40 11.15 -17.01
C ASP A 128 0.40 10.88 -15.72
N ASN A 129 -0.28 10.91 -14.58
CA ASN A 129 0.25 10.80 -13.22
C ASN A 129 1.09 11.98 -12.71
N ASP A 130 1.26 13.07 -13.47
CA ASP A 130 1.82 14.30 -12.93
C ASP A 130 0.88 14.90 -11.87
N THR A 131 1.44 15.61 -10.90
CA THR A 131 0.67 16.36 -9.89
C THR A 131 0.72 17.83 -10.23
N VAL A 132 -0.43 18.41 -10.57
CA VAL A 132 -0.55 19.85 -10.83
C VAL A 132 -0.86 20.58 -9.54
N LEU A 133 -0.21 21.72 -9.34
CA LEU A 133 -0.53 22.66 -8.27
C LEU A 133 -1.45 23.72 -8.80
N ILE A 134 -2.56 23.95 -8.10
CA ILE A 134 -3.63 24.85 -8.49
C ILE A 134 -3.78 25.94 -7.44
N LYS A 135 -3.83 27.18 -7.92
CA LYS A 135 -4.27 28.32 -7.13
C LYS A 135 -5.78 28.45 -7.26
N GLU A 136 -6.49 28.40 -6.13
CA GLU A 136 -7.95 28.55 -6.10
C GLU A 136 -8.34 29.97 -6.53
N GLN A 137 -9.04 30.08 -7.66
CA GLN A 137 -9.55 31.35 -8.19
C GLN A 137 -10.67 31.09 -9.20
N LYS A 138 -11.60 32.04 -9.33
CA LYS A 138 -12.79 31.93 -10.20
C LYS A 138 -12.64 32.58 -11.57
N THR A 139 -11.46 33.10 -11.87
CA THR A 139 -11.15 33.84 -13.09
C THR A 139 -9.83 33.35 -13.67
N ALA A 140 -9.70 33.39 -15.00
CA ALA A 140 -8.46 33.06 -15.70
C ALA A 140 -8.30 33.97 -16.93
N GLU A 141 -7.06 34.14 -17.37
CA GLU A 141 -6.70 34.81 -18.62
C GLU A 141 -6.67 33.82 -19.79
N ASN A 142 -6.81 34.35 -21.01
CA ASN A 142 -6.77 33.52 -22.21
C ASN A 142 -5.40 32.85 -22.35
N GLY A 143 -5.40 31.52 -22.50
CA GLY A 143 -4.21 30.68 -22.61
C GLY A 143 -3.76 30.03 -21.31
N GLU A 144 -4.30 30.42 -20.15
CA GLU A 144 -4.01 29.77 -18.88
C GLU A 144 -4.59 28.35 -18.83
N THR A 145 -3.86 27.42 -18.21
CA THR A 145 -4.36 26.08 -17.91
C THR A 145 -5.21 26.13 -16.64
N ILE A 146 -6.47 25.73 -16.75
CA ILE A 146 -7.45 25.83 -15.67
C ILE A 146 -8.04 24.48 -15.29
N VAL A 147 -8.52 24.40 -14.06
CA VAL A 147 -9.49 23.40 -13.64
C VAL A 147 -10.88 23.99 -13.82
N ALA A 148 -11.67 23.40 -14.70
CA ALA A 148 -13.04 23.81 -15.00
C ALA A 148 -14.04 22.77 -14.53
N LEU A 149 -15.12 23.20 -13.88
CA LEU A 149 -16.32 22.41 -13.56
C LEU A 149 -17.41 22.73 -14.60
N LEU A 150 -17.93 21.70 -15.25
CA LEU A 150 -18.99 21.73 -16.25
C LEU A 150 -20.22 20.96 -15.73
N ASP A 151 -21.42 21.48 -16.00
CA ASP A 151 -22.70 20.80 -15.71
C ASP A 151 -22.83 20.30 -14.25
N ASN A 152 -22.13 20.96 -13.32
CA ASN A 152 -22.02 20.64 -11.89
C ASN A 152 -21.54 19.22 -11.57
N ASN A 153 -21.00 18.47 -12.54
CA ASN A 153 -20.56 17.08 -12.32
C ASN A 153 -19.27 16.69 -13.06
N GLU A 154 -18.86 17.41 -14.10
CA GLU A 154 -17.68 17.08 -14.89
C GLU A 154 -16.56 18.08 -14.61
N VAL A 155 -15.37 17.58 -14.26
CA VAL A 155 -14.21 18.47 -14.06
C VAL A 155 -13.12 18.12 -15.04
N THR A 156 -12.55 19.14 -15.67
CA THR A 156 -11.54 18.95 -16.72
C THR A 156 -10.38 19.94 -16.57
N LEU A 157 -9.22 19.48 -17.02
CA LEU A 157 -8.01 20.28 -17.14
C LEU A 157 -7.82 20.69 -18.61
N LYS A 158 -7.89 21.99 -18.91
CA LYS A 158 -7.84 22.54 -20.28
C LYS A 158 -7.25 23.94 -20.29
N LYS A 159 -6.80 24.41 -21.46
CA LYS A 159 -6.48 25.83 -21.67
C LYS A 159 -7.77 26.63 -21.86
N PHE A 160 -7.88 27.73 -21.14
CA PHE A 160 -9.05 28.60 -21.17
C PHE A 160 -8.95 29.65 -22.27
N TYR A 161 -10.01 29.81 -23.07
CA TYR A 161 -10.17 30.91 -24.01
C TYR A 161 -11.59 31.48 -23.92
N LYS A 162 -11.69 32.74 -23.51
CA LYS A 162 -12.91 33.52 -23.57
C LYS A 162 -13.02 34.22 -24.91
N GLU A 163 -14.00 33.82 -25.71
CA GLU A 163 -14.26 34.36 -27.03
C GLU A 163 -15.63 35.06 -27.08
N ARG A 164 -15.94 35.73 -28.20
CA ARG A 164 -17.23 36.41 -28.34
C ARG A 164 -18.37 35.38 -28.39
N GLY A 165 -19.18 35.33 -27.34
CA GLY A 165 -20.40 34.52 -27.27
C GLY A 165 -20.24 33.09 -26.77
N HIS A 166 -19.02 32.62 -26.51
CA HIS A 166 -18.76 31.29 -25.95
C HIS A 166 -17.40 31.22 -25.23
N ILE A 167 -17.21 30.16 -24.45
CA ILE A 167 -15.92 29.80 -23.85
C ILE A 167 -15.42 28.54 -24.55
N ARG A 168 -14.14 28.52 -24.90
CA ARG A 168 -13.46 27.36 -25.47
C ARG A 168 -12.46 26.82 -24.46
N LEU A 169 -12.59 25.53 -24.14
CA LEU A 169 -11.65 24.78 -23.32
C LEU A 169 -10.84 23.89 -24.24
N GLU A 170 -9.61 24.31 -24.50
CA GLU A 170 -8.73 23.70 -25.48
C GLU A 170 -7.82 22.64 -24.83
N PRO A 171 -7.81 21.39 -25.31
CA PRO A 171 -6.80 20.42 -24.91
C PRO A 171 -5.44 20.82 -25.45
N ALA A 172 -4.37 20.61 -24.69
CA ALA A 172 -3.01 20.66 -25.21
C ALA A 172 -2.62 19.25 -25.71
N ASN A 173 -3.42 18.70 -26.63
CA ASN A 173 -3.18 17.44 -27.33
C ASN A 173 -4.05 17.41 -28.59
N LYS A 174 -3.41 17.25 -29.76
CA LYS A 174 -4.08 17.28 -31.07
C LYS A 174 -5.12 16.17 -31.28
N ASN A 175 -5.08 15.10 -30.49
CA ASN A 175 -6.01 13.97 -30.61
C ASN A 175 -7.38 14.24 -29.94
N TYR A 176 -7.55 15.40 -29.29
CA TYR A 176 -8.74 15.75 -28.54
C TYR A 176 -9.40 17.00 -29.13
N GLU A 177 -10.73 17.00 -29.19
CA GLU A 177 -11.49 18.16 -29.66
C GLU A 177 -11.70 19.20 -28.55
N PRO A 178 -11.75 20.50 -28.87
CA PRO A 178 -12.06 21.55 -27.91
C PRO A 178 -13.48 21.45 -27.37
N ILE A 179 -13.67 21.71 -26.07
CA ILE A 179 -15.01 21.78 -25.47
C ILE A 179 -15.53 23.22 -25.61
N ILE A 180 -16.65 23.37 -26.30
CA ILE A 180 -17.30 24.67 -26.52
C ILE A 180 -18.46 24.84 -25.53
N VAL A 181 -18.31 25.78 -24.60
CA VAL A 181 -19.33 26.15 -23.62
C VAL A 181 -20.11 27.37 -24.14
N ARG A 182 -21.37 27.14 -24.54
CA ARG A 182 -22.28 28.18 -25.03
C ARG A 182 -23.16 28.70 -23.90
N ARG A 183 -23.83 29.84 -24.13
CA ARG A 183 -24.84 30.38 -23.21
C ARG A 183 -25.87 29.31 -22.83
N GLY A 184 -26.08 29.10 -21.53
CA GLY A 184 -27.03 28.13 -20.98
C GLY A 184 -26.41 26.83 -20.46
N ARG A 185 -25.09 26.61 -20.65
CA ARG A 185 -24.35 25.51 -20.02
C ARG A 185 -23.68 25.98 -18.73
N ASP A 186 -23.75 25.20 -17.67
CA ASP A 186 -23.11 25.51 -16.40
C ASP A 186 -21.59 25.38 -16.53
N PHE A 187 -20.87 26.42 -16.09
CA PHE A 187 -19.42 26.49 -16.14
C PHE A 187 -18.86 27.31 -14.97
N GLU A 188 -17.91 26.72 -14.26
CA GLU A 188 -17.17 27.40 -13.19
C GLU A 188 -15.67 27.11 -13.28
N ILE A 189 -14.85 28.14 -13.09
CA ILE A 189 -13.39 27.98 -12.92
C ILE A 189 -13.13 27.69 -11.45
N GLN A 190 -12.50 26.56 -11.16
CA GLN A 190 -12.12 26.13 -9.81
C GLN A 190 -10.69 26.59 -9.45
N GLY A 191 -9.85 26.89 -10.44
CA GLY A 191 -8.52 27.43 -10.24
C GLY A 191 -7.64 27.40 -11.47
N VAL A 192 -6.45 27.97 -11.33
CA VAL A 192 -5.42 28.06 -12.38
C VAL A 192 -4.20 27.24 -11.96
N VAL A 193 -3.63 26.46 -12.89
CA VAL A 193 -2.41 25.69 -12.67
C VAL A 193 -1.22 26.64 -12.57
N ILE A 194 -0.46 26.52 -11.48
CA ILE A 194 0.71 27.36 -11.19
C ILE A 194 2.04 26.62 -11.36
N ASP A 195 2.05 25.30 -11.15
CA ASP A 195 3.25 24.48 -11.30
C ASP A 195 2.85 23.01 -11.54
N THR A 196 3.77 22.22 -12.09
CA THR A 196 3.61 20.79 -12.30
C THR A 196 4.76 20.04 -11.67
N MET A 197 4.45 19.06 -10.83
CA MET A 197 5.40 18.13 -10.24
C MET A 197 5.30 16.80 -10.96
N ARG A 198 6.45 16.31 -11.44
CA ARG A 198 6.51 15.01 -12.09
C ARG A 198 6.12 13.92 -11.10
N GLY A 199 5.26 13.01 -11.52
CA GLY A 199 5.16 11.72 -10.83
C GLY A 199 6.54 11.06 -10.87
N GLU A 200 7.08 10.67 -9.71
CA GLU A 200 8.33 9.92 -9.68
C GLU A 200 8.19 8.72 -10.61
N LYS A 201 9.04 8.66 -11.65
CA LYS A 201 9.20 7.42 -12.42
C LYS A 201 9.66 6.36 -11.45
N GLU A 202 9.09 5.15 -11.53
CA GLU A 202 9.71 3.96 -10.96
C GLU A 202 11.18 3.93 -11.39
N VAL A 203 12.08 4.29 -10.48
CA VAL A 203 13.49 4.00 -10.63
C VAL A 203 13.58 2.50 -10.42
N VAL A 204 13.66 1.76 -11.52
CA VAL A 204 14.08 0.35 -11.50
C VAL A 204 15.50 0.34 -10.95
N MET A 205 15.64 0.18 -9.65
CA MET A 205 16.91 -0.17 -9.03
C MET A 205 17.31 -1.55 -9.58
N GLN A 206 18.39 -1.61 -10.35
CA GLN A 206 19.07 -2.87 -10.59
C GLN A 206 19.61 -3.37 -9.26
N LEU A 207 18.96 -4.41 -8.71
CA LEU A 207 19.45 -5.13 -7.55
C LEU A 207 20.80 -5.76 -7.90
N GLN A 208 21.82 -5.44 -7.10
CA GLN A 208 23.09 -6.17 -7.14
C GLN A 208 22.83 -7.63 -6.78
N GLU A 209 23.42 -8.56 -7.56
CA GLU A 209 23.28 -9.99 -7.37
C GLU A 209 23.52 -10.41 -5.91
N HIS A 210 22.53 -11.07 -5.31
CA HIS A 210 22.66 -11.67 -3.99
C HIS A 210 23.61 -12.87 -4.03
N LYS A 211 24.59 -12.89 -3.14
CA LYS A 211 25.41 -14.07 -2.85
C LYS A 211 24.50 -15.22 -2.42
N LYS A 212 24.61 -16.36 -3.10
CA LYS A 212 23.91 -17.61 -2.76
C LYS A 212 24.12 -17.94 -1.27
N ALA A 213 23.02 -18.17 -0.55
CA ALA A 213 23.07 -18.79 0.76
C ALA A 213 23.57 -20.25 0.64
N GLU A 214 24.52 -20.63 1.49
CA GLU A 214 25.05 -22.00 1.54
C GLU A 214 24.01 -22.97 2.09
N THR A 215 23.95 -24.17 1.49
CA THR A 215 23.00 -25.23 1.85
C THR A 215 23.67 -26.21 2.80
N TYR A 216 23.13 -26.39 4.01
CA TYR A 216 23.62 -27.39 4.97
C TYR A 216 22.87 -28.73 4.79
N LYS A 217 23.61 -29.84 4.83
CA LYS A 217 23.13 -31.17 4.44
C LYS A 217 22.36 -31.95 5.52
N GLU A 218 22.49 -31.63 6.81
CA GLU A 218 21.69 -32.24 7.88
C GLU A 218 21.86 -31.45 9.19
N LEU A 219 20.78 -31.31 9.97
CA LEU A 219 20.80 -30.79 11.34
C LEU A 219 20.49 -31.95 12.31
N PRO A 220 21.26 -32.13 13.40
CA PRO A 220 20.96 -33.19 14.35
C PRO A 220 19.78 -32.76 15.24
N LEU A 221 18.75 -33.60 15.26
CA LEU A 221 17.66 -33.54 16.24
C LEU A 221 18.10 -34.23 17.53
N ASP A 222 17.69 -33.64 18.65
CA ASP A 222 17.56 -34.23 19.99
C ASP A 222 18.84 -34.39 20.84
N THR A 223 19.45 -33.29 21.28
CA THR A 223 20.05 -33.19 22.63
C THR A 223 20.18 -31.71 23.05
N ILE A 224 19.50 -31.28 24.12
CA ILE A 224 19.72 -29.95 24.71
C ILE A 224 20.95 -30.04 25.62
N ILE A 225 22.07 -29.46 25.20
CA ILE A 225 23.21 -29.18 26.08
C ILE A 225 23.08 -27.72 26.52
N CYS A 226 22.77 -27.50 27.80
CA CYS A 226 22.47 -26.18 28.41
C CYS A 226 23.62 -25.14 28.39
N GLY A 227 24.68 -25.35 27.60
CA GLY A 227 25.70 -24.34 27.30
C GLY A 227 25.69 -23.87 25.83
N ASP A 228 25.08 -24.63 24.92
CA ASP A 228 25.17 -24.37 23.47
C ASP A 228 23.96 -23.58 22.94
N ALA A 229 22.87 -23.46 23.72
CA ALA A 229 21.69 -22.69 23.32
C ALA A 229 22.03 -21.22 23.04
N VAL A 230 22.84 -20.56 23.87
CA VAL A 230 23.27 -19.17 23.65
C VAL A 230 24.20 -19.05 22.44
N ARG A 231 25.04 -20.06 22.18
CA ARG A 231 25.98 -20.09 21.06
C ARG A 231 25.32 -20.46 19.73
N ILE A 232 24.20 -21.18 19.78
CA ILE A 232 23.32 -21.48 18.64
C ILE A 232 22.41 -20.28 18.39
N MET A 233 21.83 -19.66 19.43
CA MET A 233 21.06 -18.44 19.31
C MET A 233 21.89 -17.24 18.81
N SER A 234 23.19 -17.19 19.11
CA SER A 234 24.10 -16.19 18.55
C SER A 234 24.58 -16.48 17.12
N LYS A 235 24.26 -17.67 16.58
CA LYS A 235 24.40 -18.01 15.15
C LYS A 235 23.12 -17.76 14.37
N THR A 236 21.98 -17.66 15.04
CA THR A 236 20.76 -17.15 14.43
C THR A 236 21.00 -15.67 14.11
N PRO A 237 20.81 -15.20 12.87
CA PRO A 237 20.93 -13.77 12.57
C PRO A 237 20.05 -12.97 13.53
N GLU A 238 20.51 -11.81 14.01
CA GLU A 238 19.70 -10.87 14.81
C GLU A 238 18.37 -10.50 14.10
N ASP A 239 18.30 -10.75 12.78
CA ASP A 239 17.17 -10.50 11.89
C ASP A 239 16.23 -11.70 11.66
N SER A 240 16.31 -12.80 12.42
CA SER A 240 15.44 -13.96 12.20
C SER A 240 14.03 -13.78 12.79
N VAL A 241 12.99 -14.07 12.01
CA VAL A 241 11.60 -14.07 12.49
C VAL A 241 11.30 -15.33 13.30
N ASP A 242 10.84 -15.14 14.54
CA ASP A 242 10.34 -16.17 15.43
C ASP A 242 9.01 -16.73 14.93
N LEU A 243 8.93 -18.06 14.94
CA LEU A 243 7.69 -18.76 14.61
C LEU A 243 6.77 -18.79 15.83
N ASN A 244 5.47 -18.76 15.57
CA ASN A 244 4.40 -18.71 16.56
C ASN A 244 4.42 -17.43 17.38
N HIS A 245 4.64 -16.30 16.72
CA HIS A 245 4.72 -14.98 17.33
C HIS A 245 3.86 -13.95 16.60
N VAL A 246 3.32 -12.99 17.36
CA VAL A 246 2.66 -11.78 16.84
C VAL A 246 3.57 -10.59 17.12
N TYR A 247 3.99 -9.91 16.07
CA TYR A 247 4.87 -8.76 16.16
C TYR A 247 4.05 -7.46 16.25
N ASN A 248 4.33 -6.65 17.27
CA ASN A 248 3.73 -5.32 17.40
C ASN A 248 4.47 -4.29 16.52
N GLU A 249 4.33 -4.40 15.21
CA GLU A 249 5.00 -3.54 14.22
C GLU A 249 4.24 -3.53 12.89
N ASN A 250 4.71 -2.72 11.93
CA ASN A 250 4.16 -2.73 10.57
C ASN A 250 4.46 -4.07 9.89
N CYS A 251 3.46 -4.63 9.19
CA CYS A 251 3.63 -5.88 8.46
C CYS A 251 4.77 -5.86 7.42
N LEU A 252 5.12 -4.70 6.85
CA LEU A 252 6.28 -4.54 5.98
C LEU A 252 7.58 -4.76 6.73
N ASP A 253 7.70 -4.28 7.98
CA ASP A 253 8.88 -4.49 8.82
C ASP A 253 9.02 -5.97 9.18
N THR A 254 7.90 -6.64 9.49
CA THR A 254 7.91 -8.08 9.76
C THR A 254 8.29 -8.88 8.52
N MET A 255 7.73 -8.55 7.34
CA MET A 255 8.06 -9.23 6.09
C MET A 255 9.51 -8.96 5.65
N ALA A 256 10.07 -7.78 5.91
CA ALA A 256 11.46 -7.46 5.60
C ALA A 256 12.46 -8.40 6.28
N LYS A 257 12.12 -8.90 7.47
CA LYS A 257 12.90 -9.90 8.24
C LYS A 257 12.71 -11.33 7.71
N MET A 258 11.68 -11.57 6.88
CA MET A 258 11.42 -12.89 6.30
C MET A 258 12.27 -13.12 5.04
N PRO A 259 12.89 -14.32 4.91
CA PRO A 259 13.51 -14.73 3.65
C PRO A 259 12.50 -14.82 2.51
N ASP A 260 13.01 -14.78 1.28
CA ASP A 260 12.22 -15.07 0.08
C ASP A 260 11.65 -16.50 0.14
N ASN A 261 10.41 -16.69 -0.34
CA ASN A 261 9.75 -17.98 -0.38
C ASN A 261 9.76 -18.71 0.98
N PHE A 262 9.36 -18.00 2.03
CA PHE A 262 9.34 -18.46 3.41
C PHE A 262 7.94 -18.91 3.88
N ILE A 263 6.88 -18.20 3.46
CA ILE A 263 5.50 -18.43 3.90
C ILE A 263 4.78 -19.42 3.00
N ASP A 264 4.07 -20.39 3.58
CA ASP A 264 3.27 -21.37 2.83
C ASP A 264 1.87 -20.83 2.51
N MET A 265 1.27 -20.13 3.47
CA MET A 265 -0.08 -19.60 3.34
C MET A 265 -0.24 -18.26 4.04
N THR A 266 -0.94 -17.32 3.42
CA THR A 266 -1.47 -16.13 4.07
C THR A 266 -2.99 -16.20 4.09
N VAL A 267 -3.62 -15.85 5.21
CA VAL A 267 -5.07 -15.63 5.28
C VAL A 267 -5.30 -14.39 6.11
N THR A 268 -6.00 -13.42 5.53
CA THR A 268 -6.16 -12.12 6.18
C THR A 268 -7.36 -11.36 5.67
N SER A 269 -7.79 -10.39 6.46
CA SER A 269 -8.80 -9.39 6.14
C SER A 269 -8.16 -8.01 6.39
N PRO A 270 -7.53 -7.37 5.39
CA PRO A 270 -6.91 -6.06 5.56
C PRO A 270 -7.88 -5.01 6.10
N PRO A 271 -7.41 -3.87 6.59
CA PRO A 271 -8.24 -2.68 6.69
C PRO A 271 -8.50 -2.15 5.26
N TYR A 272 -9.78 -2.05 4.86
CA TYR A 272 -10.18 -1.51 3.55
C TYR A 272 -11.28 -0.45 3.67
N ASP A 273 -11.21 0.51 2.74
CA ASP A 273 -12.14 1.62 2.55
C ASP A 273 -12.37 2.51 3.81
N ASP A 274 -11.52 2.43 4.84
CA ASP A 274 -11.72 3.12 6.12
C ASP A 274 -13.07 2.77 6.79
N MET A 275 -13.57 1.54 6.61
CA MET A 275 -14.82 1.07 7.26
C MET A 275 -14.80 1.22 8.78
N ARG A 276 -13.62 1.40 9.39
CA ARG A 276 -13.39 1.43 10.83
C ARG A 276 -12.23 2.38 11.15
N ASN A 277 -12.37 3.14 12.24
CA ASN A 277 -11.31 3.99 12.77
C ASN A 277 -10.23 3.13 13.44
N TYR A 278 -9.24 2.68 12.68
CA TYR A 278 -8.00 2.16 13.25
C TYR A 278 -7.13 3.36 13.67
N SER A 279 -6.55 3.31 14.86
CA SER A 279 -5.75 4.40 15.40
C SER A 279 -4.48 4.65 14.58
N GLY A 280 -4.58 5.52 13.57
CA GLY A 280 -3.43 6.30 13.08
C GLY A 280 -2.64 5.78 11.89
N SER A 281 -3.11 4.80 11.11
CA SER A 281 -2.47 4.45 9.83
C SER A 281 -3.51 4.18 8.74
N THR A 282 -3.51 5.02 7.71
CA THR A 282 -4.25 4.77 6.48
C THR A 282 -3.60 3.58 5.76
N PHE A 283 -4.40 2.73 5.12
CA PHE A 283 -3.95 1.60 4.29
C PHE A 283 -3.27 2.09 2.99
N CYS A 284 -2.23 2.90 3.11
CA CYS A 284 -1.50 3.56 2.02
C CYS A 284 -0.42 2.68 1.39
N GLU A 285 -0.15 1.51 1.98
CA GLU A 285 0.98 0.65 1.63
C GLU A 285 0.57 -0.63 0.90
N PHE A 286 -0.70 -0.73 0.45
CA PHE A 286 -1.25 -1.91 -0.22
C PHE A 286 -0.31 -2.47 -1.30
N GLU A 287 0.19 -1.59 -2.16
CA GLU A 287 1.04 -1.99 -3.27
C GLU A 287 2.36 -2.61 -2.83
N SER A 288 2.98 -2.04 -1.79
CA SER A 288 4.21 -2.55 -1.16
C SER A 288 3.94 -3.86 -0.45
N ILE A 289 2.81 -3.97 0.25
CA ILE A 289 2.39 -5.18 0.96
C ILE A 289 2.25 -6.34 -0.02
N VAL A 290 1.59 -6.14 -1.17
CA VAL A 290 1.41 -7.20 -2.16
C VAL A 290 2.73 -7.60 -2.82
N LYS A 291 3.63 -6.63 -3.09
CA LYS A 291 4.99 -6.90 -3.60
C LYS A 291 5.78 -7.76 -2.61
N GLU A 292 5.76 -7.40 -1.33
CA GLU A 292 6.44 -8.17 -0.27
C GLU A 292 5.79 -9.53 -0.03
N LEU A 293 4.45 -9.61 -0.02
CA LEU A 293 3.72 -10.88 0.04
C LEU A 293 4.15 -11.81 -1.10
N TYR A 294 4.30 -11.29 -2.32
CA TYR A 294 4.80 -12.10 -3.44
C TYR A 294 6.21 -12.61 -3.19
N ARG A 295 7.11 -11.77 -2.66
CA ARG A 295 8.50 -12.15 -2.32
C ARG A 295 8.53 -13.28 -1.29
N VAL A 296 7.85 -13.09 -0.15
CA VAL A 296 7.87 -14.04 0.97
C VAL A 296 7.03 -15.29 0.73
N THR A 297 6.01 -15.26 -0.14
CA THR A 297 5.20 -16.44 -0.44
C THR A 297 6.01 -17.48 -1.22
N LYS A 298 5.97 -18.73 -0.76
CA LYS A 298 6.60 -19.89 -1.44
C LYS A 298 6.01 -20.12 -2.82
N LYS A 299 6.80 -20.71 -3.73
CA LYS A 299 6.25 -21.28 -4.97
C LYS A 299 5.20 -22.35 -4.64
N GLY A 300 3.99 -22.15 -5.13
CA GLY A 300 2.80 -22.96 -4.82
C GLY A 300 2.14 -22.61 -3.48
N GLY A 301 2.60 -21.58 -2.78
CA GLY A 301 1.91 -20.99 -1.64
C GLY A 301 0.70 -20.17 -2.06
N VAL A 302 -0.19 -19.94 -1.09
CA VAL A 302 -1.52 -19.34 -1.31
C VAL A 302 -1.71 -18.11 -0.44
N VAL A 303 -2.30 -17.05 -0.98
CA VAL A 303 -2.76 -15.89 -0.23
C VAL A 303 -4.28 -15.81 -0.35
N VAL A 304 -4.98 -15.92 0.78
CA VAL A 304 -6.42 -15.69 0.87
C VAL A 304 -6.63 -14.26 1.36
N TRP A 305 -7.26 -13.45 0.51
CA TRP A 305 -7.48 -12.03 0.73
C TRP A 305 -8.98 -11.76 0.85
N VAL A 306 -9.45 -11.48 2.06
CA VAL A 306 -10.87 -11.22 2.35
C VAL A 306 -11.13 -9.72 2.29
N VAL A 307 -11.97 -9.29 1.35
CA VAL A 307 -12.23 -7.86 1.09
C VAL A 307 -13.66 -7.64 0.61
N GLY A 308 -14.24 -6.51 0.98
CA GLY A 308 -15.52 -6.03 0.48
C GLY A 308 -15.39 -4.63 -0.10
N ASP A 309 -16.44 -4.17 -0.76
CA ASP A 309 -16.54 -2.81 -1.27
C ASP A 309 -17.50 -2.01 -0.38
N GLN A 310 -17.19 -0.74 -0.16
CA GLN A 310 -18.15 0.21 0.38
C GLN A 310 -18.99 0.84 -0.72
N THR A 311 -20.19 1.29 -0.34
CA THR A 311 -21.01 2.17 -1.19
C THR A 311 -20.97 3.58 -0.62
N ILE A 312 -20.38 4.52 -1.36
CA ILE A 312 -20.28 5.94 -1.01
C ILE A 312 -21.17 6.73 -1.97
N MET A 313 -22.20 7.39 -1.45
CA MET A 313 -23.15 8.20 -2.23
C MET A 313 -23.77 7.44 -3.43
N GLY A 314 -24.04 6.14 -3.26
CA GLY A 314 -24.62 5.29 -4.30
C GLY A 314 -23.62 4.73 -5.32
N ASN A 315 -22.32 4.99 -5.16
CA ASN A 315 -21.25 4.40 -5.97
C ASN A 315 -20.45 3.39 -5.15
N GLU A 316 -20.21 2.20 -5.69
CA GLU A 316 -19.32 1.21 -5.05
C GLU A 316 -17.85 1.57 -5.29
N THR A 317 -17.01 1.40 -4.27
CA THR A 317 -15.58 1.78 -4.33
C THR A 317 -14.77 0.96 -5.34
N GLY A 318 -15.20 -0.26 -5.65
CA GLY A 318 -14.49 -1.19 -6.53
C GLY A 318 -13.09 -1.57 -6.02
N THR A 319 -12.84 -1.38 -4.72
CA THR A 319 -11.57 -1.68 -4.05
C THR A 319 -11.21 -3.16 -4.14
N SER A 320 -12.18 -4.05 -4.00
CA SER A 320 -12.00 -5.50 -4.13
C SER A 320 -11.38 -5.88 -5.49
N PHE A 321 -11.91 -5.33 -6.59
CA PHE A 321 -11.43 -5.57 -7.94
C PHE A 321 -10.07 -4.95 -8.20
N ARG A 322 -9.83 -3.72 -7.74
CA ARG A 322 -8.51 -3.07 -7.84
C ARG A 322 -7.44 -3.91 -7.16
N HIS A 323 -7.73 -4.39 -5.96
CA HIS A 323 -6.82 -5.28 -5.24
C HIS A 323 -6.55 -6.55 -6.06
N ALA A 324 -7.60 -7.24 -6.53
CA ALA A 324 -7.44 -8.49 -7.25
C ALA A 324 -6.65 -8.34 -8.57
N LEU A 325 -6.85 -7.24 -9.30
CA LEU A 325 -6.09 -6.94 -10.51
C LEU A 325 -4.63 -6.63 -10.20
N TYR A 326 -4.35 -5.91 -9.12
CA TYR A 326 -2.98 -5.60 -8.71
C TYR A 326 -2.20 -6.84 -8.26
N PHE A 327 -2.82 -7.77 -7.51
CA PHE A 327 -2.20 -9.07 -7.19
C PHE A 327 -1.77 -9.82 -8.47
N LYS A 328 -2.61 -9.78 -9.52
CA LYS A 328 -2.26 -10.38 -10.82
C LYS A 328 -1.12 -9.64 -11.51
N GLN A 329 -1.09 -8.32 -11.44
CA GLN A 329 -0.02 -7.50 -12.01
C GLN A 329 1.34 -7.79 -11.37
N VAL A 330 1.39 -8.02 -10.06
CA VAL A 330 2.62 -8.42 -9.34
C VAL A 330 3.08 -9.83 -9.71
N GLY A 331 2.17 -10.69 -10.18
CA GLY A 331 2.51 -12.02 -10.71
C GLY A 331 1.85 -13.19 -9.98
N PHE A 332 0.90 -12.94 -9.07
CA PHE A 332 0.05 -13.99 -8.52
C PHE A 332 -0.97 -14.47 -9.56
N ASN A 333 -1.30 -15.76 -9.51
CA ASN A 333 -2.49 -16.29 -10.18
C ASN A 333 -3.70 -16.08 -9.28
N LEU A 334 -4.77 -15.49 -9.81
CA LEU A 334 -6.10 -15.57 -9.17
C LEU A 334 -6.64 -17.00 -9.40
N PHE A 335 -6.45 -17.86 -8.40
CA PHE A 335 -6.74 -19.30 -8.48
C PHE A 335 -8.22 -19.61 -8.27
N ASP A 336 -8.86 -18.93 -7.31
CA ASP A 336 -10.30 -19.03 -7.07
C ASP A 336 -10.86 -17.68 -6.61
N THR A 337 -12.12 -17.41 -6.96
CA THR A 337 -12.88 -16.26 -6.46
C THR A 337 -14.05 -16.81 -5.68
N MET A 338 -13.99 -16.64 -4.36
CA MET A 338 -14.97 -17.19 -3.43
C MET A 338 -15.77 -16.06 -2.79
N ILE A 339 -16.98 -16.36 -2.34
CA ILE A 339 -17.89 -15.41 -1.73
C ILE A 339 -18.09 -15.80 -0.27
N TYR A 340 -17.76 -14.89 0.64
CA TYR A 340 -18.19 -14.98 2.03
C TYR A 340 -19.57 -14.36 2.17
N LEU A 341 -20.60 -15.20 2.23
CA LEU A 341 -21.98 -14.80 2.44
C LEU A 341 -22.25 -14.53 3.92
N LYS A 342 -22.54 -13.27 4.23
CA LYS A 342 -22.96 -12.78 5.54
C LYS A 342 -24.48 -12.88 5.66
N PRO A 343 -25.04 -13.45 6.75
CA PRO A 343 -26.48 -13.45 6.96
C PRO A 343 -27.00 -12.00 7.03
N PRO A 344 -28.20 -11.72 6.50
CA PRO A 344 -28.77 -10.37 6.54
C PRO A 344 -28.93 -9.89 7.99
N ARG A 345 -28.55 -8.63 8.25
CA ARG A 345 -28.63 -7.97 9.55
C ARG A 345 -29.66 -6.85 9.53
N GLY A 346 -30.93 -7.17 9.78
CA GLY A 346 -32.00 -6.16 9.95
C GLY A 346 -32.08 -5.11 8.82
N ALA A 347 -32.84 -4.04 9.04
CA ALA A 347 -32.98 -2.94 8.07
C ALA A 347 -31.79 -1.97 8.18
N VAL A 348 -30.69 -2.28 7.49
CA VAL A 348 -29.52 -1.40 7.38
C VAL A 348 -29.15 -1.26 5.90
N GLY A 349 -29.18 -0.04 5.36
CA GLY A 349 -28.83 0.25 3.97
C GLY A 349 -29.80 1.18 3.26
N ASN A 350 -29.50 1.49 2.00
CA ASN A 350 -30.33 2.30 1.13
C ASN A 350 -31.48 1.44 0.55
N ASN A 351 -32.70 1.97 0.52
CA ASN A 351 -33.86 1.30 -0.10
C ASN A 351 -33.84 1.32 -1.63
N ASN A 352 -32.86 2.00 -2.24
CA ASN A 352 -32.71 2.11 -3.69
C ASN A 352 -31.83 0.99 -4.30
N THR A 353 -31.23 0.11 -3.49
CA THR A 353 -30.33 -0.95 -3.94
C THR A 353 -30.62 -2.28 -3.23
N TYR A 354 -30.16 -3.39 -3.80
CA TYR A 354 -30.16 -4.67 -3.07
C TYR A 354 -29.27 -4.60 -1.83
N TRP A 355 -29.60 -5.39 -0.80
CA TRP A 355 -28.78 -5.47 0.40
C TRP A 355 -27.46 -6.19 0.13
N GLN A 356 -26.36 -5.48 0.41
CA GLN A 356 -25.03 -6.06 0.38
C GLN A 356 -24.87 -7.06 1.52
N THR A 357 -24.71 -8.34 1.17
CA THR A 357 -24.69 -9.47 2.11
C THR A 357 -23.45 -10.33 1.94
N PHE A 358 -22.39 -9.85 1.29
CA PHE A 358 -21.20 -10.65 1.09
C PHE A 358 -19.90 -9.85 1.08
N GLU A 359 -18.79 -10.60 1.18
CA GLU A 359 -17.43 -10.14 0.88
C GLU A 359 -16.79 -11.12 -0.10
N TYR A 360 -15.78 -10.67 -0.83
CA TYR A 360 -14.93 -11.52 -1.64
C TYR A 360 -13.86 -12.17 -0.77
N MET A 361 -13.57 -13.44 -1.04
CA MET A 361 -12.38 -14.13 -0.58
C MET A 361 -11.59 -14.53 -1.82
N PHE A 362 -10.66 -13.68 -2.24
CA PHE A 362 -9.80 -13.98 -3.38
C PHE A 362 -8.70 -14.95 -2.96
N VAL A 363 -8.58 -16.06 -3.67
CA VAL A 363 -7.52 -17.05 -3.44
C VAL A 363 -6.46 -16.85 -4.51
N PHE A 364 -5.37 -16.20 -4.13
CA PHE A 364 -4.19 -16.01 -4.97
C PHE A 364 -3.17 -17.11 -4.76
N SER A 365 -2.37 -17.43 -5.78
CA SER A 365 -1.30 -18.41 -5.66
C SER A 365 -0.07 -18.04 -6.47
N LYS A 366 1.12 -18.32 -5.91
CA LYS A 366 2.39 -18.09 -6.60
C LYS A 366 2.71 -19.30 -7.48
N GLY A 367 2.19 -19.30 -8.71
CA GLY A 367 2.23 -20.46 -9.59
C GLY A 367 1.07 -21.42 -9.32
N LYS A 368 1.29 -22.73 -9.43
CA LYS A 368 0.26 -23.75 -9.15
C LYS A 368 0.25 -24.08 -7.64
N PRO A 369 -0.91 -24.03 -6.94
CA PRO A 369 -0.97 -24.37 -5.52
C PRO A 369 -0.40 -25.76 -5.21
N LYS A 370 0.44 -25.86 -4.19
CA LYS A 370 1.07 -27.12 -3.74
C LYS A 370 0.13 -27.95 -2.87
N THR A 371 -0.81 -27.28 -2.19
CA THR A 371 -1.77 -27.89 -1.27
C THR A 371 -3.19 -27.52 -1.69
N ILE A 372 -4.02 -28.53 -1.92
CA ILE A 372 -5.44 -28.38 -2.28
C ILE A 372 -6.23 -29.47 -1.55
N ASN A 373 -6.83 -29.12 -0.42
CA ASN A 373 -7.60 -30.01 0.43
C ASN A 373 -9.08 -29.58 0.45
N LEU A 374 -9.78 -29.73 -0.68
CA LEU A 374 -11.14 -29.22 -0.84
C LEU A 374 -12.11 -29.90 0.15
N ILE A 375 -12.82 -29.09 0.92
CA ILE A 375 -13.83 -29.55 1.88
C ILE A 375 -14.98 -30.24 1.14
N LYS A 376 -15.39 -31.41 1.64
CA LYS A 376 -16.47 -32.24 1.09
C LYS A 376 -17.58 -32.46 2.11
N ASP A 377 -18.41 -31.45 2.32
CA ASP A 377 -19.51 -31.46 3.30
C ASP A 377 -20.87 -31.09 2.68
N ARG A 378 -20.92 -30.84 1.36
CA ARG A 378 -22.18 -30.56 0.66
C ARG A 378 -22.90 -31.88 0.39
N GLU A 379 -24.05 -32.09 1.00
CA GLU A 379 -24.87 -33.26 0.72
C GLU A 379 -25.31 -33.27 -0.77
N ASN A 380 -25.07 -34.39 -1.44
CA ASN A 380 -25.53 -34.63 -2.80
C ASN A 380 -26.98 -35.11 -2.78
N LYS A 381 -27.73 -34.83 -3.85
CA LYS A 381 -29.13 -35.26 -3.97
C LYS A 381 -29.31 -36.77 -3.87
N ASP A 382 -28.36 -37.50 -4.44
CA ASP A 382 -28.31 -38.95 -4.45
C ASP A 382 -26.86 -39.41 -4.20
N GLU A 383 -26.68 -40.70 -3.94
CA GLU A 383 -25.38 -41.37 -3.96
C GLU A 383 -25.38 -42.52 -4.96
N ARG A 384 -24.23 -42.75 -5.61
CA ARG A 384 -24.12 -43.79 -6.64
C ARG A 384 -22.73 -44.38 -6.65
N LYS A 385 -22.63 -45.71 -6.69
CA LYS A 385 -21.36 -46.40 -6.99
C LYS A 385 -21.01 -46.21 -8.47
N GLY A 386 -19.72 -46.09 -8.76
CA GLY A 386 -19.25 -45.99 -10.14
C GLY A 386 -19.67 -47.21 -10.94
N ASP A 387 -19.97 -47.01 -12.22
CA ASP A 387 -20.38 -48.06 -13.14
C ASP A 387 -19.59 -47.99 -14.44
N THR A 388 -19.63 -49.10 -15.17
CA THR A 388 -19.05 -49.19 -16.51
C THR A 388 -20.20 -49.26 -17.51
N GLY A 389 -20.06 -48.55 -18.62
CA GLY A 389 -21.04 -48.52 -19.69
C GLY A 389 -20.37 -48.49 -21.05
N THR A 390 -21.16 -48.53 -22.11
CA THR A 390 -20.66 -48.31 -23.46
C THR A 390 -21.44 -47.18 -24.12
N LYS A 391 -20.75 -46.33 -24.88
CA LYS A 391 -21.36 -45.30 -25.73
C LYS A 391 -20.98 -45.61 -27.18
N ARG A 392 -21.98 -45.73 -28.04
CA ARG A 392 -21.75 -45.88 -29.48
C ARG A 392 -21.37 -44.53 -30.07
N MET A 393 -20.24 -44.49 -30.77
CA MET A 393 -19.72 -43.32 -31.47
C MET A 393 -20.35 -43.21 -32.85
N TYR A 394 -20.18 -42.06 -33.50
CA TYR A 394 -20.83 -41.78 -34.79
C TYR A 394 -20.38 -42.76 -35.91
N ASP A 395 -19.16 -43.28 -35.80
CA ASP A 395 -18.56 -44.28 -36.69
C ASP A 395 -19.01 -45.73 -36.39
N GLY A 396 -19.93 -45.90 -35.44
CA GLY A 396 -20.46 -47.19 -35.03
C GLY A 396 -19.63 -47.92 -33.97
N THR A 397 -18.44 -47.43 -33.62
CA THR A 397 -17.57 -48.06 -32.59
C THR A 397 -18.16 -47.90 -31.19
N LEU A 398 -17.88 -48.86 -30.29
CA LEU A 398 -18.32 -48.81 -28.89
C LEU A 398 -17.19 -48.32 -27.99
N LEU A 399 -17.34 -47.11 -27.44
CA LEU A 399 -16.44 -46.57 -26.43
C LEU A 399 -16.85 -47.10 -25.05
N LYS A 400 -15.96 -47.86 -24.39
CA LYS A 400 -16.13 -48.21 -22.97
C LYS A 400 -15.97 -46.95 -22.13
N LEU A 401 -16.99 -46.66 -21.32
CA LEU A 401 -17.01 -45.56 -20.38
C LEU A 401 -16.92 -46.11 -18.98
N ASN A 402 -15.99 -45.58 -18.19
CA ASN A 402 -15.99 -45.74 -16.74
C ASN A 402 -16.52 -44.45 -16.13
N ARG A 403 -17.70 -44.53 -15.51
CA ARG A 403 -18.31 -43.39 -14.83
C ARG A 403 -17.95 -43.47 -13.35
N ALA A 404 -17.33 -42.41 -12.85
CA ALA A 404 -17.05 -42.30 -11.43
C ALA A 404 -18.36 -42.20 -10.64
N GLY A 405 -18.42 -42.90 -9.51
CA GLY A 405 -19.50 -42.74 -8.54
C GLY A 405 -19.39 -41.42 -7.78
N TYR A 406 -20.43 -41.08 -7.03
CA TYR A 406 -20.44 -39.94 -6.13
C TYR A 406 -20.96 -40.37 -4.76
N SER A 407 -20.24 -39.95 -3.71
CA SER A 407 -20.56 -40.19 -2.31
C SER A 407 -21.72 -39.32 -1.84
N LYS A 408 -22.30 -39.65 -0.67
CA LYS A 408 -23.29 -38.80 0.02
C LYS A 408 -22.87 -37.34 0.14
N TYR A 409 -21.62 -37.07 0.52
CA TYR A 409 -21.07 -35.72 0.60
C TYR A 409 -20.13 -35.42 -0.58
N GLY A 410 -20.41 -34.33 -1.28
CA GLY A 410 -19.63 -33.75 -2.36
C GLY A 410 -18.87 -32.50 -1.93
N ARG A 411 -18.10 -31.95 -2.88
CA ARG A 411 -17.31 -30.72 -2.67
C ARG A 411 -18.23 -29.55 -2.27
N ARG A 412 -17.81 -28.79 -1.27
CA ARG A 412 -18.42 -27.50 -0.91
C ARG A 412 -18.39 -26.55 -2.11
N THR A 413 -19.38 -25.67 -2.22
CA THR A 413 -19.36 -24.59 -3.21
C THR A 413 -18.37 -23.50 -2.81
N ASN A 414 -18.07 -22.59 -3.72
CA ASN A 414 -17.23 -21.41 -3.47
C ASN A 414 -18.00 -20.23 -2.83
N VAL A 415 -19.22 -20.46 -2.37
CA VAL A 415 -20.01 -19.50 -1.59
C VAL A 415 -20.14 -20.05 -0.17
N TRP A 416 -19.44 -19.42 0.78
CA TRP A 416 -19.36 -19.89 2.16
C TRP A 416 -20.18 -18.98 3.07
N LYS A 417 -21.10 -19.57 3.83
CA LYS A 417 -21.95 -18.83 4.76
C LYS A 417 -21.48 -19.06 6.20
N TYR A 418 -21.11 -17.98 6.88
CA TYR A 418 -20.81 -18.00 8.31
C TYR A 418 -21.59 -16.91 9.04
N LEU A 419 -22.04 -17.21 10.26
CA LEU A 419 -22.79 -16.26 11.08
C LEU A 419 -21.87 -15.22 11.73
N ILE A 420 -22.38 -14.00 11.94
CA ILE A 420 -21.62 -12.91 12.55
C ILE A 420 -22.29 -12.45 13.86
N GLY A 421 -21.59 -12.53 14.99
CA GLY A 421 -22.08 -12.09 16.30
C GLY A 421 -21.41 -12.79 17.49
N LYS A 422 -21.71 -12.34 18.72
CA LYS A 422 -21.19 -12.91 19.97
C LYS A 422 -21.56 -14.39 20.05
N GLY A 423 -20.55 -15.27 20.20
CA GLY A 423 -20.73 -16.73 20.21
C GLY A 423 -20.76 -17.40 18.84
N HIS A 424 -20.66 -16.63 17.74
CA HIS A 424 -20.62 -17.15 16.37
C HIS A 424 -19.37 -16.73 15.59
N SER A 425 -18.87 -15.50 15.78
CA SER A 425 -17.65 -14.99 15.10
C SER A 425 -16.36 -15.34 15.82
N ALA A 426 -16.38 -15.25 17.14
CA ALA A 426 -15.30 -15.64 18.03
C ALA A 426 -15.90 -16.31 19.27
N SER A 427 -15.26 -17.37 19.76
CA SER A 427 -15.67 -18.03 21.00
C SER A 427 -15.22 -17.26 22.25
N ASP A 428 -14.23 -16.39 22.10
CA ASP A 428 -13.60 -15.62 23.17
C ASP A 428 -14.27 -14.24 23.36
N LYS A 429 -14.38 -13.79 24.61
CA LYS A 429 -14.95 -12.48 24.96
C LYS A 429 -14.02 -11.32 24.60
N ILE A 430 -12.70 -11.50 24.73
CA ILE A 430 -11.68 -10.48 24.43
C ILE A 430 -11.58 -10.27 22.92
N ALA A 431 -11.55 -11.36 22.15
CA ALA A 431 -11.53 -11.28 20.70
C ALA A 431 -12.75 -10.54 20.14
N TYR A 432 -13.93 -10.66 20.79
CA TYR A 432 -15.17 -9.96 20.41
C TYR A 432 -15.11 -8.43 20.58
N GLU A 433 -14.24 -7.91 21.44
CA GLU A 433 -14.08 -6.47 21.65
C GLU A 433 -13.31 -5.80 20.50
N HIS A 434 -12.58 -6.59 19.69
CA HIS A 434 -11.93 -6.07 18.49
C HIS A 434 -12.99 -5.60 17.49
N PRO A 435 -12.84 -4.40 16.90
CA PRO A 435 -13.85 -3.88 15.98
C PRO A 435 -14.03 -4.84 14.81
N ALA A 436 -12.95 -5.31 14.19
CA ALA A 436 -12.94 -6.05 12.92
C ALA A 436 -12.51 -7.50 13.02
N ILE A 437 -13.44 -8.39 13.37
CA ILE A 437 -13.14 -9.82 13.46
C ILE A 437 -13.79 -10.51 12.27
N PHE A 438 -13.01 -11.25 11.48
CA PHE A 438 -13.57 -12.22 10.54
C PHE A 438 -13.71 -13.60 11.24
N PRO A 439 -14.71 -14.44 10.86
CA PRO A 439 -15.07 -15.60 11.66
C PRO A 439 -13.94 -16.64 11.82
N GLU A 440 -13.79 -17.21 13.02
CA GLU A 440 -12.85 -18.30 13.29
C GLU A 440 -13.01 -19.47 12.30
N LYS A 441 -14.26 -19.83 11.98
CA LYS A 441 -14.56 -20.91 11.05
C LYS A 441 -14.09 -20.61 9.62
N LEU A 442 -14.15 -19.35 9.19
CA LEU A 442 -13.66 -18.90 7.89
C LEU A 442 -12.14 -19.06 7.82
N ALA A 443 -11.42 -18.58 8.83
CA ALA A 443 -9.97 -18.75 8.94
C ALA A 443 -9.57 -20.24 8.95
N GLN A 444 -10.22 -21.03 9.79
CA GLN A 444 -9.96 -22.47 9.90
C GLN A 444 -10.16 -23.20 8.58
N ASP A 445 -11.30 -22.99 7.91
CA ASP A 445 -11.63 -23.73 6.70
C ASP A 445 -10.66 -23.37 5.55
N HIS A 446 -10.16 -22.13 5.49
CA HIS A 446 -9.07 -21.76 4.59
C HIS A 446 -7.74 -22.41 4.97
N ILE A 447 -7.33 -22.36 6.24
CA ILE A 447 -6.09 -23.01 6.73
C ILE A 447 -6.10 -24.49 6.37
N LEU A 448 -7.22 -25.19 6.59
CA LEU A 448 -7.36 -26.60 6.25
C LEU A 448 -7.31 -26.85 4.74
N SER A 449 -7.94 -25.97 3.94
CA SER A 449 -8.03 -26.13 2.49
C SER A 449 -6.69 -25.93 1.78
N TRP A 450 -5.88 -24.97 2.24
CA TRP A 450 -4.73 -24.47 1.47
C TRP A 450 -3.36 -24.71 2.14
N SER A 451 -3.32 -25.29 3.34
CA SER A 451 -2.06 -25.64 4.04
C SER A 451 -2.07 -27.07 4.61
N LYS A 452 -0.91 -27.57 5.01
CA LYS A 452 -0.69 -28.86 5.68
C LYS A 452 -0.21 -28.66 7.11
N ASN A 453 -0.20 -29.74 7.89
CA ASN A 453 0.36 -29.70 9.25
C ASN A 453 1.84 -29.28 9.18
N GLY A 454 2.23 -28.35 10.05
CA GLY A 454 3.59 -27.80 10.10
C GLY A 454 3.88 -26.64 9.15
N ASP A 455 3.01 -26.34 8.18
CA ASP A 455 3.14 -25.19 7.29
C ASP A 455 3.06 -23.87 8.09
N ILE A 456 3.68 -22.81 7.54
CA ILE A 456 3.70 -21.48 8.15
C ILE A 456 2.54 -20.65 7.58
N VAL A 457 1.63 -20.24 8.46
CA VAL A 457 0.49 -19.36 8.17
C VAL A 457 0.83 -17.94 8.59
N PHE A 458 0.76 -16.98 7.68
CA PHE A 458 1.00 -15.57 7.96
C PHE A 458 -0.30 -14.76 7.96
N ASP A 459 -0.43 -13.83 8.90
CA ASP A 459 -1.45 -12.78 8.86
C ASP A 459 -0.80 -11.39 9.03
N PRO A 460 -0.73 -10.58 7.97
CA PRO A 460 -0.18 -9.22 8.05
C PRO A 460 -1.06 -8.25 8.85
N PHE A 461 -2.32 -8.61 9.14
CA PHE A 461 -3.27 -7.77 9.88
C PHE A 461 -3.92 -8.62 10.97
N MET A 462 -3.11 -9.03 11.95
CA MET A 462 -3.46 -10.08 12.91
C MET A 462 -4.71 -9.73 13.75
N GLY A 463 -4.97 -8.45 14.01
CA GLY A 463 -6.16 -7.99 14.72
C GLY A 463 -6.37 -8.77 16.02
N SER A 464 -7.55 -9.39 16.19
CA SER A 464 -7.89 -10.17 17.38
C SER A 464 -7.16 -11.52 17.52
N GLY A 465 -6.19 -11.85 16.66
CA GLY A 465 -5.43 -13.10 16.72
C GLY A 465 -6.16 -14.34 16.18
N THR A 466 -7.25 -14.16 15.43
CA THR A 466 -8.08 -15.26 14.91
C THR A 466 -7.27 -16.26 14.08
N THR A 467 -6.40 -15.76 13.20
CA THR A 467 -5.54 -16.59 12.35
C THR A 467 -4.54 -17.40 13.17
N ALA A 468 -3.88 -16.78 14.15
CA ALA A 468 -2.97 -17.46 15.07
C ALA A 468 -3.67 -18.59 15.83
N LYS A 469 -4.83 -18.30 16.44
CA LYS A 469 -5.63 -19.29 17.17
C LYS A 469 -5.97 -20.49 16.29
N MET A 470 -6.46 -20.24 15.06
CA MET A 470 -6.84 -21.31 14.15
C MET A 470 -5.62 -22.06 13.60
N ALA A 471 -4.49 -21.40 13.38
CA ALA A 471 -3.25 -22.08 13.01
C ALA A 471 -2.81 -23.07 14.09
N ILE A 472 -2.79 -22.65 15.36
CA ILE A 472 -2.43 -23.49 16.51
C ILE A 472 -3.35 -24.71 16.61
N LEU A 473 -4.67 -24.49 16.63
CA LEU A 473 -5.65 -25.57 16.77
C LEU A 473 -5.57 -26.60 15.64
N ASN A 474 -5.15 -26.16 14.45
CA ASN A 474 -4.97 -27.01 13.29
C ASN A 474 -3.50 -27.43 13.11
N LYS A 475 -2.60 -27.31 14.09
CA LYS A 475 -1.21 -27.80 14.01
C LYS A 475 -0.39 -27.17 12.87
N ARG A 476 -0.60 -25.89 12.60
CA ARG A 476 0.25 -25.05 11.74
C ARG A 476 1.10 -24.14 12.62
N LYS A 477 2.22 -23.67 12.07
CA LYS A 477 2.97 -22.56 12.67
C LYS A 477 2.35 -21.25 12.21
N TYR A 478 2.49 -20.18 12.98
CA TYR A 478 1.97 -18.88 12.58
C TYR A 478 2.98 -17.75 12.76
N ILE A 479 2.81 -16.70 11.97
CA ILE A 479 3.43 -15.39 12.19
C ILE A 479 2.33 -14.36 11.97
N GLY A 480 2.33 -13.26 12.71
CA GLY A 480 1.59 -12.10 12.24
C GLY A 480 2.10 -10.78 12.76
N SER A 481 1.49 -9.74 12.25
CA SER A 481 1.84 -8.36 12.53
C SER A 481 0.58 -7.59 12.91
N GLU A 482 0.70 -6.72 13.90
CA GLU A 482 -0.37 -5.84 14.33
C GLU A 482 0.20 -4.54 14.89
N LEU A 483 -0.33 -3.40 14.43
CA LEU A 483 0.17 -2.08 14.82
C LEU A 483 -0.30 -1.71 16.23
N SER A 484 -1.54 -2.08 16.57
CA SER A 484 -2.13 -1.77 17.85
C SER A 484 -1.62 -2.70 18.94
N ARG A 485 -0.83 -2.15 19.87
CA ARG A 485 -0.24 -2.90 20.99
C ARG A 485 -1.29 -3.59 21.87
N GLU A 486 -2.49 -3.05 21.94
CA GLU A 486 -3.62 -3.64 22.67
C GLU A 486 -4.11 -4.98 22.11
N TYR A 487 -3.73 -5.30 20.88
CA TYR A 487 -4.14 -6.53 20.17
C TYR A 487 -2.99 -7.53 19.98
N CYS A 488 -1.79 -7.24 20.50
CA CYS A 488 -0.60 -8.08 20.41
C CYS A 488 -0.38 -8.99 21.62
#